data_AF-A0A7K0FMQ6-F1
#
_entry.id   AF-A0A7K0FMQ6-F1
#
_cell.length_a   1.000
_cell.length_b   1.000
_cell.length_c   1.000
_cell.angle_alpha   90.00
_cell.angle_beta   90.00
_cell.angle_gamma   90.00
#
_symmetry.space_group_name_H-M   'P 1'
#
loop_
_entity.id
_entity.type
_entity.pdbx_description
1 polymer ?
#
loop_
_entity_poly.entity_id
_entity_poly.type
_entity_poly.pdbx_seq_one_letter_code
_entity_poly.pdbx_strand_id
1 'polypeptide(L)'
;MNKLLIFLLFMVTLSAGCREEEPPLKEDLYPEEPLSTPSSSAINVFHQNIPFYQMFVYRYNEDTKLWSNRIGGHFSIISTQDPNYLGFANPYVANSGVTFLDMHRLYGTQIGSTNAVTAKINVDKVLGFFPDFEGAKTGIVRVVPQDITISKSPNSTFEPGVPTFKIGISGQGTYDERTAIIDLEVIFNETSIGGPAAVKRIYKMSTTALTLNP
;
A
#
# COMPACT_ATOMS: atom_id res chain seq x y z
N MET A 1 -16.18 72.02 -20.86
CA MET A 1 -16.23 70.97 -19.82
C MET A 1 -17.55 70.21 -19.96
N ASN A 2 -17.70 68.89 -20.08
CA ASN A 2 -16.79 67.74 -20.06
C ASN A 2 -17.47 66.57 -20.81
N LYS A 3 -17.81 66.74 -22.10
CA LYS A 3 -18.32 65.60 -22.92
C LYS A 3 -17.23 64.64 -23.38
N LEU A 4 -15.96 65.00 -23.16
CA LEU A 4 -14.79 64.16 -23.45
C LEU A 4 -14.49 63.14 -22.33
N LEU A 5 -15.09 63.29 -21.14
CA LEU A 5 -14.81 62.43 -19.99
C LEU A 5 -15.68 61.16 -19.92
N ILE A 6 -16.84 61.17 -20.59
CA ILE A 6 -17.80 60.04 -20.53
C ILE A 6 -17.42 58.93 -21.53
N PHE A 7 -16.74 59.27 -22.63
CA PHE A 7 -16.23 58.27 -23.58
C PHE A 7 -15.01 57.50 -23.08
N LEU A 8 -14.28 58.05 -22.08
CA LEU A 8 -13.12 57.38 -21.50
C LEU A 8 -13.50 56.33 -20.44
N LEU A 9 -14.72 56.36 -19.90
CA LEU A 9 -15.16 55.41 -18.86
C LEU A 9 -15.71 54.09 -19.43
N PHE A 10 -15.99 54.02 -20.74
CA PHE A 10 -16.55 52.83 -21.39
C PHE A 10 -15.48 51.93 -22.05
N MET A 11 -14.21 52.33 -22.05
CA MET A 11 -13.10 51.58 -22.67
C MET A 11 -12.23 50.80 -21.67
N VAL A 12 -12.53 50.84 -20.36
CA VAL A 12 -11.74 50.15 -19.32
C VAL A 12 -12.37 48.82 -18.88
N THR A 13 -13.55 48.44 -19.39
CA THR A 13 -14.25 47.21 -18.97
C THR A 13 -14.18 46.06 -19.98
N LEU A 14 -13.29 46.10 -20.98
CA LEU A 14 -13.18 45.05 -22.01
C LEU A 14 -11.88 44.21 -21.97
N SER A 15 -11.10 44.30 -20.89
CA SER A 15 -9.93 43.41 -20.68
C SER A 15 -10.09 42.46 -19.48
N ALA A 16 -11.32 42.17 -19.06
CA ALA A 16 -11.62 40.89 -18.41
C ALA A 16 -11.74 39.81 -19.50
N GLY A 17 -10.68 39.64 -20.29
CA GLY A 17 -10.51 38.43 -21.05
C GLY A 17 -10.49 37.30 -20.04
N CYS A 18 -11.41 36.34 -20.17
CA CYS A 18 -11.10 34.97 -19.80
C CYS A 18 -9.73 34.69 -20.44
N ARG A 19 -8.67 34.75 -19.65
CA ARG A 19 -7.45 34.01 -19.97
C ARG A 19 -7.94 32.58 -20.00
N GLU A 20 -8.15 32.07 -21.20
CA GLU A 20 -8.07 30.64 -21.44
C GLU A 20 -6.73 30.24 -20.82
N GLU A 21 -6.79 29.54 -19.68
CA GLU A 21 -5.59 29.08 -18.98
C GLU A 21 -4.75 28.38 -20.04
N GLU A 22 -3.53 28.88 -20.21
CA GLU A 22 -2.57 28.32 -21.15
C GLU A 22 -2.49 26.82 -20.83
N PRO A 23 -2.69 25.93 -21.83
CA PRO A 23 -2.78 24.51 -21.57
C PRO A 23 -1.53 24.08 -20.80
N PRO A 24 -1.68 23.37 -19.67
CA PRO A 24 -0.56 23.05 -18.81
C PRO A 24 0.55 22.40 -19.63
N LEU A 25 1.79 22.86 -19.41
CA LEU A 25 2.93 22.32 -20.12
C LEU A 25 3.04 20.83 -19.81
N LYS A 26 3.63 20.06 -20.72
CA LYS A 26 3.78 18.61 -20.52
C LYS A 26 4.57 18.33 -19.24
N GLU A 27 5.53 19.17 -18.89
CA GLU A 27 6.28 19.07 -17.64
C GLU A 27 5.40 19.30 -16.39
N ASP A 28 4.35 20.12 -16.48
CA ASP A 28 3.38 20.35 -15.39
C ASP A 28 2.42 19.16 -15.23
N LEU A 29 2.18 18.42 -16.31
CA LEU A 29 1.34 17.22 -16.32
C LEU A 29 2.08 15.94 -15.90
N TYR A 30 3.42 15.94 -15.89
CA TYR A 30 4.24 14.75 -15.58
C TYR A 30 5.46 15.15 -14.74
N PRO A 31 5.29 15.31 -13.42
CA PRO A 31 6.38 15.67 -12.52
C PRO A 31 7.42 14.53 -12.44
N GLU A 32 8.68 14.89 -12.12
CA GLU A 32 9.76 13.91 -11.96
C GLU A 32 9.55 12.97 -10.75
N GLU A 33 8.82 13.44 -9.74
CA GLU A 33 8.40 12.64 -8.59
C GLU A 33 6.88 12.52 -8.55
N PRO A 34 6.33 11.36 -8.13
CA PRO A 34 4.90 11.20 -7.94
C PRO A 34 4.35 12.23 -6.95
N LEU A 35 3.06 12.49 -7.07
CA LEU A 35 2.34 13.37 -6.16
C LEU A 35 2.54 12.92 -4.71
N SER A 36 2.70 13.90 -3.81
CA SER A 36 2.85 13.65 -2.37
C SER A 36 1.53 13.30 -1.68
N THR A 37 0.40 13.55 -2.34
CA THR A 37 -0.94 13.25 -1.82
C THR A 37 -1.36 11.84 -2.25
N PRO A 38 -1.78 10.97 -1.32
CA PRO A 38 -2.20 9.64 -1.73
C PRO A 38 -3.57 9.62 -2.44
N SER A 39 -3.75 8.66 -3.33
CA SER A 39 -4.93 8.50 -4.18
C SER A 39 -6.01 7.61 -3.57
N SER A 40 -7.19 8.19 -3.38
CA SER A 40 -8.40 7.45 -3.04
C SER A 40 -8.97 6.65 -4.22
N SER A 41 -8.66 7.02 -5.47
CA SER A 41 -9.08 6.22 -6.63
C SER A 41 -8.38 4.86 -6.66
N ALA A 42 -7.09 4.82 -6.32
CA ALA A 42 -6.34 3.58 -6.23
C ALA A 42 -6.91 2.66 -5.12
N ILE A 43 -7.30 3.22 -3.97
CA ILE A 43 -7.97 2.46 -2.90
C ILE A 43 -9.23 1.76 -3.42
N ASN A 44 -10.06 2.44 -4.21
CA ASN A 44 -11.28 1.86 -4.78
C ASN A 44 -11.02 0.73 -5.78
N VAL A 45 -9.82 0.64 -6.36
CA VAL A 45 -9.42 -0.47 -7.22
C VAL A 45 -9.00 -1.68 -6.38
N PHE A 46 -8.16 -1.46 -5.36
CA PHE A 46 -7.50 -2.52 -4.59
C PHE A 46 -8.27 -2.97 -3.34
N HIS A 47 -9.42 -2.35 -3.05
CA HIS A 47 -10.30 -2.71 -1.95
C HIS A 47 -11.76 -2.79 -2.38
N GLN A 48 -12.50 -3.71 -1.76
CA GLN A 48 -13.96 -3.73 -1.82
C GLN A 48 -14.52 -3.83 -0.40
N ASN A 49 -15.54 -3.05 -0.10
CA ASN A 49 -16.21 -3.05 1.19
C ASN A 49 -17.18 -4.24 1.31
N ILE A 50 -16.63 -5.45 1.25
CA ILE A 50 -17.36 -6.71 1.48
C ILE A 50 -16.60 -7.56 2.52
N PRO A 51 -17.32 -8.36 3.33
CA PRO A 51 -16.68 -9.22 4.31
C PRO A 51 -15.66 -10.18 3.66
N PHE A 52 -14.50 -10.31 4.31
CA PHE A 52 -13.40 -11.17 3.87
C PHE A 52 -12.89 -10.91 2.45
N TYR A 53 -13.09 -9.70 1.91
CA TYR A 53 -12.41 -9.30 0.68
C TYR A 53 -10.90 -9.47 0.84
N GLN A 54 -10.28 -10.19 -0.08
CA GLN A 54 -8.84 -10.44 -0.06
C GLN A 54 -8.27 -10.30 -1.46
N MET A 55 -7.12 -9.63 -1.51
CA MET A 55 -6.31 -9.58 -2.72
C MET A 55 -5.68 -10.96 -2.99
N PHE A 56 -5.28 -11.18 -4.23
CA PHE A 56 -4.38 -12.26 -4.59
C PHE A 56 -2.96 -11.77 -4.33
N VAL A 57 -2.25 -12.42 -3.40
CA VAL A 57 -0.88 -12.06 -3.02
C VAL A 57 0.05 -13.19 -3.36
N TYR A 58 1.19 -12.86 -3.97
CA TYR A 58 2.23 -13.78 -4.38
C TYR A 58 3.56 -13.26 -3.87
N ARG A 59 4.46 -14.15 -3.43
CA ARG A 59 5.83 -13.80 -3.07
C ARG A 59 6.79 -14.46 -4.05
N TYR A 60 7.74 -13.71 -4.58
CA TYR A 60 8.81 -14.26 -5.38
C TYR A 60 9.82 -15.00 -4.50
N ASN A 61 10.20 -16.21 -4.90
CA ASN A 61 11.25 -16.96 -4.25
C ASN A 61 12.55 -16.83 -5.06
N GLU A 62 13.54 -16.14 -4.48
CA GLU A 62 14.83 -15.91 -5.11
C GLU A 62 15.66 -17.18 -5.30
N ASP A 63 15.47 -18.22 -4.48
CA ASP A 63 16.24 -19.45 -4.59
C ASP A 63 15.72 -20.31 -5.74
N THR A 64 14.39 -20.43 -5.86
CA THR A 64 13.77 -21.24 -6.92
C THR A 64 13.49 -20.45 -8.18
N LYS A 65 13.61 -19.12 -8.16
CA LYS A 65 13.23 -18.19 -9.23
C LYS A 65 11.78 -18.33 -9.69
N LEU A 66 10.89 -18.70 -8.76
CA LEU A 66 9.47 -18.92 -9.02
C LEU A 66 8.61 -18.09 -8.09
N TRP A 67 7.41 -17.73 -8.56
CA TRP A 67 6.38 -17.16 -7.70
C TRP A 67 5.74 -18.26 -6.85
N SER A 68 5.43 -17.92 -5.60
CA SER A 68 4.62 -18.80 -4.76
C SER A 68 3.25 -19.06 -5.39
N ASN A 69 2.56 -20.11 -4.95
CA ASN A 69 1.11 -20.16 -5.09
C ASN A 69 0.46 -18.95 -4.38
N ARG A 70 -0.82 -18.68 -4.68
CA ARG A 70 -1.57 -17.62 -4.00
C ARG A 70 -1.46 -17.79 -2.48
N ILE A 71 -1.00 -16.73 -1.82
CA ILE A 71 -1.00 -16.61 -0.37
C ILE A 71 -2.37 -16.02 0.01
N GLY A 72 -3.29 -16.85 0.48
CA GLY A 72 -4.64 -16.44 0.89
C GLY A 72 -4.68 -15.88 2.32
N GLY A 73 -5.77 -15.16 2.65
CA GLY A 73 -6.03 -14.64 4.00
C GLY A 73 -5.50 -13.22 4.25
N HIS A 74 -5.24 -12.45 3.19
CA HIS A 74 -4.93 -11.02 3.26
C HIS A 74 -6.22 -10.21 3.12
N PHE A 75 -7.00 -10.15 4.20
CA PHE A 75 -8.24 -9.38 4.19
C PHE A 75 -7.91 -7.89 4.22
N SER A 76 -8.20 -7.17 3.14
CA SER A 76 -7.87 -5.75 3.09
C SER A 76 -8.94 -4.94 3.80
N ILE A 77 -8.49 -3.86 4.45
CA ILE A 77 -9.33 -2.88 5.11
C ILE A 77 -8.88 -1.49 4.71
N ILE A 78 -9.77 -0.51 4.82
CA ILE A 78 -9.40 0.90 4.77
C ILE A 78 -9.11 1.34 6.20
N SER A 79 -7.98 2.00 6.43
CA SER A 79 -7.67 2.53 7.76
C SER A 79 -8.76 3.49 8.22
N THR A 80 -9.23 3.30 9.45
CA THR A 80 -10.26 4.17 10.04
C THR A 80 -9.72 5.55 10.40
N GLN A 81 -8.40 5.66 10.61
CA GLN A 81 -7.72 6.90 10.96
C GLN A 81 -7.19 7.64 9.72
N ASP A 82 -6.86 6.90 8.66
CA ASP A 82 -6.32 7.46 7.43
C ASP A 82 -6.87 6.73 6.18
N PRO A 83 -8.06 7.11 5.70
CA PRO A 83 -8.78 6.39 4.63
C PRO A 83 -8.05 6.30 3.28
N ASN A 84 -6.93 7.00 3.14
CA ASN A 84 -6.07 6.97 1.97
C ASN A 84 -5.06 5.82 1.97
N TYR A 85 -5.10 4.95 2.99
CA TYR A 85 -4.20 3.82 3.11
C TYR A 85 -4.94 2.49 3.23
N LEU A 86 -4.36 1.49 2.58
CA LEU A 86 -4.80 0.12 2.68
C LEU A 86 -4.13 -0.58 3.86
N GLY A 87 -4.93 -1.19 4.72
CA GLY A 87 -4.49 -2.10 5.78
C GLY A 87 -4.85 -3.55 5.48
N PHE A 88 -4.40 -4.43 6.35
CA PHE A 88 -4.76 -5.84 6.35
C PHE A 88 -5.07 -6.32 7.77
N ALA A 89 -6.32 -6.66 8.03
CA ALA A 89 -6.78 -7.11 9.34
C ALA A 89 -7.98 -8.04 9.20
N ASN A 90 -8.25 -8.83 10.24
CA ASN A 90 -9.41 -9.71 10.32
C ASN A 90 -10.41 -9.18 11.35
N PRO A 91 -11.27 -8.20 10.99
CA PRO A 91 -12.23 -7.62 11.93
C PRO A 91 -13.38 -8.56 12.27
N TYR A 92 -13.56 -9.66 11.50
CA TYR A 92 -14.72 -10.54 11.59
C TYR A 92 -14.51 -11.72 12.53
N VAL A 93 -13.27 -12.05 12.89
CA VAL A 93 -12.95 -13.17 13.79
C VAL A 93 -12.11 -12.66 14.95
N ALA A 94 -12.74 -12.60 16.14
CA ALA A 94 -12.08 -12.17 17.35
C ALA A 94 -10.82 -13.00 17.64
N ASN A 95 -9.76 -12.34 18.11
CA ASN A 95 -8.46 -12.95 18.43
C ASN A 95 -7.75 -13.63 17.23
N SER A 96 -8.17 -13.36 16.00
CA SER A 96 -7.50 -13.85 14.79
C SER A 96 -6.62 -12.77 14.16
N GLY A 97 -5.76 -13.20 13.25
CA GLY A 97 -4.97 -12.32 12.39
C GLY A 97 -5.20 -12.65 10.92
N VAL A 98 -4.44 -11.95 10.08
CA VAL A 98 -4.30 -12.21 8.66
C VAL A 98 -2.95 -12.85 8.35
N THR A 99 -2.83 -13.42 7.17
CA THR A 99 -1.59 -14.02 6.67
C THR A 99 -0.47 -12.98 6.47
N PHE A 100 -0.84 -11.70 6.31
CA PHE A 100 -0.01 -10.51 6.07
C PHE A 100 1.44 -10.79 5.62
N LEU A 101 1.68 -10.61 4.32
CA LEU A 101 2.97 -10.85 3.66
C LEU A 101 3.61 -12.23 3.92
N ASP A 102 2.80 -13.23 4.28
CA ASP A 102 3.22 -14.60 4.63
C ASP A 102 4.08 -14.69 5.92
N MET A 103 4.05 -13.65 6.76
CA MET A 103 4.90 -13.54 7.95
C MET A 103 4.70 -14.69 8.94
N HIS A 104 3.46 -15.20 9.08
CA HIS A 104 3.17 -16.36 9.92
C HIS A 104 3.92 -17.65 9.50
N ARG A 105 4.27 -17.82 8.22
CA ARG A 105 5.10 -18.94 7.75
C ARG A 105 6.58 -18.61 7.78
N LEU A 106 6.95 -17.40 7.38
CA LEU A 106 8.33 -16.93 7.40
C LEU A 106 8.95 -17.02 8.80
N TYR A 107 8.18 -16.66 9.82
CA TYR A 107 8.62 -16.66 11.22
C TYR A 107 8.01 -17.82 12.01
N GLY A 108 7.63 -18.91 11.34
CA GLY A 108 6.94 -20.05 11.98
C GLY A 108 7.74 -20.68 13.12
N THR A 109 9.07 -20.65 13.05
CA THR A 109 9.98 -21.11 14.11
C THR A 109 9.86 -20.25 15.36
N GLN A 110 9.92 -18.92 15.23
CA GLN A 110 9.81 -17.98 16.35
C GLN A 110 8.40 -17.97 16.93
N ILE A 111 7.38 -18.09 16.07
CA ILE A 111 5.98 -18.20 16.49
C ILE A 111 5.72 -19.55 17.18
N GLY A 112 6.43 -20.61 16.82
CA GLY A 112 6.12 -21.98 17.25
C GLY A 112 4.86 -22.54 16.56
N SER A 113 4.46 -21.95 15.43
CA SER A 113 3.29 -22.33 14.61
C SER A 113 3.36 -21.60 13.27
N THR A 114 2.77 -22.18 12.23
CA THR A 114 2.60 -21.56 10.91
C THR A 114 1.17 -21.07 10.68
N ASN A 115 0.38 -20.85 11.74
CA ASN A 115 -1.02 -20.43 11.65
C ASN A 115 -1.18 -18.92 11.90
N ALA A 116 -1.91 -18.23 11.02
CA ALA A 116 -2.20 -16.81 11.13
C ALA A 116 -3.01 -16.45 12.39
N VAL A 117 -3.86 -17.36 12.88
CA VAL A 117 -4.60 -17.22 14.15
C VAL A 117 -3.65 -17.14 15.34
N THR A 118 -2.54 -17.89 15.32
CA THR A 118 -1.52 -17.83 16.37
C THR A 118 -0.70 -16.55 16.26
N ALA A 119 -0.33 -16.16 15.03
CA ALA A 119 0.49 -14.97 14.77
C ALA A 119 -0.25 -13.65 15.09
N LYS A 120 -1.59 -13.64 14.99
CA LYS A 120 -2.49 -12.50 15.31
C LYS A 120 -2.09 -11.17 14.67
N ILE A 121 -1.54 -11.22 13.47
CA ILE A 121 -1.08 -10.03 12.75
C ILE A 121 -2.31 -9.28 12.21
N ASN A 122 -2.47 -8.02 12.62
CA ASN A 122 -3.47 -7.09 12.10
C ASN A 122 -2.80 -5.72 11.98
N VAL A 123 -2.89 -5.11 10.79
CA VAL A 123 -2.17 -3.88 10.48
C VAL A 123 -3.13 -2.92 9.79
N ASP A 124 -3.49 -1.83 10.46
CA ASP A 124 -4.53 -0.91 9.99
C ASP A 124 -4.12 -0.07 8.77
N LYS A 125 -2.84 0.28 8.69
CA LYS A 125 -2.29 1.18 7.67
C LYS A 125 -0.98 0.62 7.14
N VAL A 126 -0.93 0.21 5.87
CA VAL A 126 0.27 -0.41 5.26
C VAL A 126 0.63 0.25 3.94
N LEU A 127 -0.28 0.31 2.97
CA LEU A 127 0.04 0.76 1.61
C LEU A 127 -0.59 2.12 1.36
N GLY A 128 0.24 3.10 0.96
CA GLY A 128 -0.22 4.38 0.41
C GLY A 128 0.08 4.43 -1.08
N PHE A 129 -0.85 4.95 -1.87
CA PHE A 129 -0.78 5.00 -3.34
C PHE A 129 -0.57 6.44 -3.79
N PHE A 130 0.48 6.72 -4.55
CA PHE A 130 0.87 8.06 -4.95
C PHE A 130 0.91 8.15 -6.48
N PRO A 131 -0.07 8.80 -7.13
CA PRO A 131 -0.13 8.89 -8.58
C PRO A 131 1.09 9.60 -9.15
N ASP A 132 1.52 9.19 -10.35
CA ASP A 132 2.62 9.87 -11.07
C ASP A 132 2.28 11.35 -11.30
N PHE A 133 1.02 11.66 -11.59
CA PHE A 133 0.48 13.01 -11.76
C PHE A 133 -1.03 13.04 -11.49
N GLU A 134 -1.65 14.22 -11.53
CA GLU A 134 -3.07 14.36 -11.28
C GLU A 134 -3.92 13.59 -12.30
N GLY A 135 -4.78 12.70 -11.83
CA GLY A 135 -5.61 11.84 -12.68
C GLY A 135 -4.88 10.61 -13.28
N ALA A 136 -3.59 10.41 -12.99
CA ALA A 136 -2.85 9.24 -13.43
C ALA A 136 -3.47 7.94 -12.88
N LYS A 137 -3.40 6.88 -13.68
CA LYS A 137 -3.83 5.52 -13.33
C LYS A 137 -2.70 4.61 -12.90
N THR A 138 -1.49 5.15 -12.90
CA THR A 138 -0.26 4.51 -12.45
C THR A 138 0.39 5.39 -11.41
N GLY A 139 1.25 4.78 -10.61
CA GLY A 139 2.00 5.51 -9.60
C GLY A 139 2.90 4.62 -8.76
N ILE A 140 3.43 5.22 -7.71
CA ILE A 140 4.21 4.52 -6.69
C ILE A 140 3.30 4.08 -5.56
N VAL A 141 3.48 2.84 -5.10
CA VAL A 141 2.96 2.40 -3.81
C VAL A 141 4.09 2.45 -2.79
N ARG A 142 3.83 2.95 -1.58
CA ARG A 142 4.79 2.96 -0.47
C ARG A 142 4.26 2.14 0.70
N VAL A 143 5.14 1.32 1.27
CA VAL A 143 4.88 0.63 2.54
C VAL A 143 5.21 1.60 3.66
N VAL A 144 4.22 1.90 4.50
CA VAL A 144 4.38 2.76 5.67
C VAL A 144 5.38 2.12 6.63
N PRO A 145 6.54 2.76 6.90
CA PRO A 145 7.54 2.21 7.81
C PRO A 145 6.97 2.03 9.21
N GLN A 146 7.04 0.80 9.73
CA GLN A 146 6.48 0.47 11.06
C GLN A 146 6.98 -0.88 11.56
N ASP A 147 6.85 -1.11 12.87
CA ASP A 147 7.08 -2.43 13.47
C ASP A 147 5.79 -3.24 13.56
N ILE A 148 5.80 -4.41 12.94
CA ILE A 148 4.70 -5.36 12.99
C ILE A 148 4.85 -6.26 14.21
N THR A 149 3.87 -6.22 15.10
CA THR A 149 3.84 -7.09 16.29
C THR A 149 3.27 -8.46 15.91
N ILE A 150 3.99 -9.51 16.26
CA ILE A 150 3.64 -10.90 15.96
C ILE A 150 3.52 -11.67 17.27
N SER A 151 2.38 -12.32 17.48
CA SER A 151 2.15 -13.20 18.64
C SER A 151 2.81 -14.54 18.46
N LYS A 152 3.27 -15.12 19.57
CA LYS A 152 3.84 -16.47 19.63
C LYS A 152 2.85 -17.44 20.25
N SER A 153 3.01 -18.72 19.90
CA SER A 153 2.45 -19.83 20.65
C SER A 153 3.00 -19.82 22.07
N PRO A 154 2.20 -20.14 23.10
CA PRO A 154 2.68 -20.35 24.46
C PRO A 154 3.79 -21.40 24.56
N ASN A 155 3.85 -22.34 23.61
CA ASN A 155 4.84 -23.40 23.54
C ASN A 155 6.07 -23.03 22.69
N SER A 156 6.16 -21.80 22.18
CA SER A 156 7.34 -21.37 21.42
C SER A 156 8.58 -21.41 22.33
N THR A 157 9.66 -21.98 21.80
CA THR A 157 10.96 -22.05 22.47
C THR A 157 11.81 -20.80 22.24
N PHE A 158 11.42 -19.95 21.29
CA PHE A 158 12.08 -18.67 21.05
C PHE A 158 11.69 -17.68 22.16
N GLU A 159 12.67 -17.15 22.89
CA GLU A 159 12.49 -16.23 24.03
C GLU A 159 11.33 -16.63 24.97
N PRO A 160 11.49 -17.71 25.76
CA PRO A 160 10.44 -18.22 26.64
C PRO A 160 9.92 -17.16 27.61
N GLY A 161 8.59 -17.12 27.80
CA GLY A 161 7.92 -16.16 28.68
C GLY A 161 7.60 -14.80 28.06
N VAL A 162 8.18 -14.47 26.90
CA VAL A 162 7.77 -13.29 26.11
C VAL A 162 6.64 -13.72 25.16
N PRO A 163 5.48 -13.03 25.08
CA PRO A 163 4.35 -13.50 24.25
C PRO A 163 4.41 -13.04 22.79
N THR A 164 5.24 -12.04 22.46
CA THR A 164 5.28 -11.40 21.13
C THR A 164 6.70 -11.03 20.73
N PHE A 165 6.93 -10.86 19.43
CA PHE A 165 8.13 -10.19 18.90
C PHE A 165 7.72 -9.21 17.80
N LYS A 166 8.66 -8.38 17.33
CA LYS A 166 8.39 -7.35 16.31
C LYS A 166 9.23 -7.58 15.08
N ILE A 167 8.72 -7.24 13.91
CA ILE A 167 9.49 -7.18 12.66
C ILE A 167 9.21 -5.84 12.00
N GLY A 168 10.27 -5.06 11.77
CA GLY A 168 10.14 -3.80 11.06
C GLY A 168 9.85 -4.05 9.58
N ILE A 169 8.96 -3.26 8.98
CA ILE A 169 8.71 -3.26 7.54
C ILE A 169 8.87 -1.86 6.97
N SER A 170 9.32 -1.80 5.72
CA SER A 170 9.30 -0.61 4.86
C SER A 170 9.38 -1.07 3.41
N GLY A 171 9.34 -0.15 2.46
CA GLY A 171 9.52 -0.49 1.04
C GLY A 171 8.62 0.30 0.12
N GLN A 172 8.65 -0.08 -1.14
CA GLN A 172 7.93 0.61 -2.21
C GLN A 172 7.79 -0.28 -3.43
N GLY A 173 7.01 0.20 -4.38
CA GLY A 173 6.93 -0.37 -5.71
C GLY A 173 5.98 0.45 -6.57
N THR A 174 5.29 -0.20 -7.49
CA THR A 174 4.39 0.47 -8.42
C THR A 174 2.99 -0.15 -8.39
N TYR A 175 2.01 0.64 -8.82
CA TYR A 175 0.65 0.14 -9.04
C TYR A 175 0.14 0.61 -10.39
N ASP A 176 -0.83 -0.13 -10.92
CA ASP A 176 -1.59 0.24 -12.11
C ASP A 176 -3.07 -0.11 -11.88
N GLU A 177 -3.92 0.93 -11.89
CA GLU A 177 -5.37 0.82 -11.72
C GLU A 177 -6.04 0.06 -12.88
N ARG A 178 -5.43 0.03 -14.07
CA ARG A 178 -6.00 -0.61 -15.29
C ARG A 178 -5.80 -2.11 -15.28
N THR A 179 -4.59 -2.55 -14.91
CA THR A 179 -4.30 -3.98 -14.74
C THR A 179 -4.72 -4.50 -13.37
N ALA A 180 -4.98 -3.59 -12.43
CA ALA A 180 -5.26 -3.88 -11.03
C ALA A 180 -4.15 -4.74 -10.40
N ILE A 181 -2.90 -4.39 -10.69
CA ILE A 181 -1.68 -5.04 -10.20
C ILE A 181 -0.88 -4.05 -9.36
N ILE A 182 -0.29 -4.57 -8.28
CA ILE A 182 0.74 -3.94 -7.48
C ILE A 182 1.99 -4.80 -7.55
N ASP A 183 3.11 -4.19 -7.92
CA ASP A 183 4.45 -4.77 -7.78
C ASP A 183 5.12 -4.11 -6.59
N LEU A 184 5.63 -4.91 -5.63
CA LEU A 184 6.06 -4.38 -4.33
C LEU A 184 7.36 -5.04 -3.86
N GLU A 185 8.39 -4.25 -3.56
CA GLU A 185 9.55 -4.66 -2.78
C GLU A 185 9.35 -4.22 -1.32
N VAL A 186 9.40 -5.19 -0.40
CA VAL A 186 9.30 -4.94 1.04
C VAL A 186 10.61 -5.32 1.70
N ILE A 187 11.12 -4.42 2.53
CA ILE A 187 12.31 -4.60 3.34
C ILE A 187 11.85 -4.95 4.76
N PHE A 188 12.32 -6.10 5.25
CA PHE A 188 12.06 -6.57 6.61
C PHE A 188 13.29 -6.35 7.48
N ASN A 189 13.11 -5.72 8.64
CA ASN A 189 14.12 -5.62 9.68
C ASN A 189 13.88 -6.73 10.72
N GLU A 190 14.74 -7.73 10.68
CA GLU A 190 14.67 -8.94 11.51
C GLU A 190 15.67 -8.91 12.68
N THR A 191 16.28 -7.75 12.97
CA THR A 191 17.29 -7.62 14.03
C THR A 191 16.79 -7.99 15.43
N SER A 192 15.51 -7.74 15.70
CA SER A 192 14.82 -8.13 16.95
C SER A 192 14.81 -9.63 17.22
N ILE A 193 14.99 -10.47 16.19
CA ILE A 193 15.07 -11.93 16.29
C ILE A 193 16.47 -12.44 15.99
N GLY A 194 17.48 -11.56 16.01
CA GLY A 194 18.88 -11.87 15.68
C GLY A 194 19.16 -12.03 14.18
N GLY A 195 18.22 -11.63 13.33
CA GLY A 195 18.35 -11.68 11.86
C GLY A 195 18.91 -10.39 11.24
N PRO A 196 18.95 -10.30 9.90
CA PRO A 196 19.44 -9.12 9.19
C PRO A 196 18.52 -7.91 9.31
N ALA A 197 19.08 -6.70 9.21
CA ALA A 197 18.33 -5.44 9.26
C ALA A 197 17.55 -5.10 7.97
N ALA A 198 17.89 -5.74 6.85
CA ALA A 198 17.34 -5.40 5.54
C ALA A 198 17.14 -6.65 4.67
N VAL A 199 16.17 -7.49 5.04
CA VAL A 199 15.79 -8.66 4.23
C VAL A 199 14.77 -8.22 3.18
N LYS A 200 15.18 -8.22 1.92
CA LYS A 200 14.31 -7.85 0.79
C LYS A 200 13.41 -9.01 0.39
N ARG A 201 12.14 -8.73 0.16
CA ARG A 201 11.16 -9.69 -0.37
C ARG A 201 10.28 -9.01 -1.39
N ILE A 202 10.11 -9.65 -2.54
CA ILE A 202 9.34 -9.14 -3.67
C ILE A 202 7.96 -9.79 -3.67
N TYR A 203 6.93 -8.97 -3.85
CA TYR A 203 5.54 -9.36 -3.87
C TYR A 203 4.85 -8.83 -5.13
N LYS A 204 3.87 -9.61 -5.59
CA LYS A 204 2.87 -9.14 -6.55
C LYS A 204 1.51 -9.29 -5.91
N MET A 205 0.70 -8.24 -5.99
CA MET A 205 -0.67 -8.26 -5.49
C MET A 205 -1.63 -7.86 -6.61
N SER A 206 -2.82 -8.45 -6.60
CA SER A 206 -3.83 -8.16 -7.62
C SER A 206 -5.24 -8.40 -7.10
N THR A 207 -6.23 -7.84 -7.79
CA THR A 207 -7.65 -8.05 -7.48
C THR A 207 -8.19 -9.37 -8.06
N THR A 208 -7.49 -9.95 -9.04
CA THR A 208 -7.81 -11.21 -9.71
C THR A 208 -6.62 -12.18 -9.70
N ALA A 209 -6.86 -13.46 -9.96
CA ALA A 209 -5.82 -14.48 -9.99
C ALA A 209 -4.84 -14.25 -11.16
N LEU A 210 -3.55 -14.41 -10.89
CA LEU A 210 -2.48 -14.31 -11.88
C LEU A 210 -1.86 -15.69 -12.16
N THR A 211 -1.47 -15.90 -13.42
CA THR A 211 -0.60 -17.00 -13.85
C THR A 211 0.82 -16.47 -13.98
N LEU A 212 1.68 -16.80 -13.02
CA LEU A 212 3.01 -16.19 -12.88
C LEU A 212 4.18 -17.15 -13.17
N ASN A 213 3.91 -18.46 -13.17
CA ASN A 213 4.89 -19.47 -13.54
C ASN A 213 4.38 -20.15 -14.82
N PRO A 214 5.11 -20.04 -15.94
CA PRO A 214 4.77 -20.73 -17.20
C PRO A 214 5.06 -22.23 -17.16
#